data_AF-A0A1G9FLL1-F1
#
_entry.id   AF-A0A1G9FLL1-F1
#
_cell.length_a   1.000
_cell.length_b   1.000
_cell.length_c   1.000
_cell.angle_alpha   90.00
_cell.angle_beta   90.00
_cell.angle_gamma   90.00
#
_symmetry.space_group_name_H-M   'P 1'
#
loop_
_entity.id
_entity.type
_entity.pdbx_description
1 polymer ?
#
loop_
_entity_poly.entity_id
_entity_poly.type
_entity_poly.pdbx_seq_one_letter_code
_entity_poly.pdbx_strand_id
1 'polypeptide(L)'
;MAQNPRSSETDTTPTADRNSGLHRRTYVRSLAAVVTAATSLGAAGTAAAQDEDDYEVIEAANQEITIEDGETWENKLFDMTTGQDVTITTLGSDWTIRNIGFEGENTSGAGSATFGISDAGGSSTIENVYLGDGSDDRNGSSTGHGQTAFWVNPDHAGHIDMQNVNIQGFADNAVYGSAPGNSGGGTIHIDSCFAANCHVSHFRLATEGSKVTNSAILVDEDGYAGRGIWAWAPGTIEIEDCQIEMNGNHTAIDAGANGQGTEVLVRDTDYDDQAGIVEHAGSSVQLEDDSGTDPEAFIPEGTPTSAEDAAAGDA
;
A
#
# COMPACT_ATOMS: atom_id res chain seq x y z
N MET A 1 -23.13 -27.58 -6.31
CA MET A 1 -23.18 -27.87 -4.87
C MET A 1 -21.78 -27.89 -4.32
N ALA A 2 -21.39 -26.80 -3.68
CA ALA A 2 -20.44 -26.74 -2.57
C ALA A 2 -20.66 -25.36 -1.94
N GLN A 3 -21.60 -25.29 -0.99
CA GLN A 3 -21.73 -24.19 -0.05
C GLN A 3 -20.78 -24.47 1.11
N ASN A 4 -20.00 -23.47 1.51
CA ASN A 4 -19.98 -23.07 2.92
C ASN A 4 -19.54 -21.60 3.05
N PRO A 5 -20.01 -20.91 4.10
CA PRO A 5 -20.21 -19.47 4.12
C PRO A 5 -19.00 -18.72 4.71
N ARG A 6 -18.79 -17.48 4.28
CA ARG A 6 -18.10 -16.49 5.12
C ARG A 6 -19.18 -15.62 5.76
N SER A 7 -19.43 -15.91 7.02
CA SER A 7 -20.36 -15.20 7.89
C SER A 7 -19.96 -13.73 7.99
N SER A 8 -20.92 -12.84 7.81
CA SER A 8 -20.89 -11.49 8.38
C SER A 8 -20.79 -11.62 9.91
N GLU A 9 -19.61 -11.44 10.50
CA GLU A 9 -19.45 -11.39 11.95
C GLU A 9 -19.19 -9.97 12.42
N THR A 10 -20.23 -9.40 13.02
CA THR A 10 -20.14 -8.44 14.11
C THR A 10 -19.26 -9.06 15.22
N ASP A 11 -17.96 -8.82 15.21
CA ASP A 11 -17.04 -9.39 16.21
C ASP A 11 -16.95 -8.48 17.44
N THR A 12 -17.85 -8.70 18.39
CA THR A 12 -17.70 -8.22 19.77
C THR A 12 -16.99 -9.30 20.60
N THR A 13 -15.69 -9.50 20.40
CA THR A 13 -14.85 -10.33 21.28
C THR A 13 -13.45 -9.70 21.43
N PRO A 14 -12.87 -9.55 22.63
CA PRO A 14 -11.59 -8.86 22.81
C PRO A 14 -10.42 -9.67 22.22
N THR A 15 -9.85 -9.21 21.11
CA THR A 15 -8.69 -9.79 20.42
C THR A 15 -7.36 -9.35 21.05
N ALA A 16 -7.10 -9.76 22.29
CA ALA A 16 -5.80 -9.47 22.94
C ALA A 16 -4.67 -10.45 22.57
N ASP A 17 -4.94 -11.51 21.78
CA ASP A 17 -4.02 -12.65 21.64
C ASP A 17 -3.58 -13.03 20.21
N ARG A 18 -3.88 -12.24 19.17
CA ARG A 18 -3.52 -12.60 17.78
C ARG A 18 -2.17 -12.08 17.26
N ASN A 19 -1.50 -11.16 17.96
CA ASN A 19 -0.22 -10.57 17.50
C ASN A 19 1.04 -11.11 18.19
N SER A 20 0.94 -12.08 19.10
CA SER A 20 2.11 -12.64 19.81
C SER A 20 2.98 -13.61 18.97
N GLY A 21 2.62 -13.85 17.71
CA GLY A 21 3.28 -14.82 16.82
C GLY A 21 4.03 -14.24 15.61
N LEU A 22 4.00 -12.92 15.40
CA LEU A 22 4.65 -12.28 14.25
C LEU A 22 6.15 -12.11 14.50
N HIS A 23 6.91 -13.20 14.37
CA HIS A 23 8.36 -13.17 14.28
C HIS A 23 8.79 -13.44 12.84
N ARG A 24 9.91 -12.81 12.43
CA ARG A 24 10.73 -12.85 11.18
C ARG A 24 10.66 -14.07 10.23
N ARG A 25 10.05 -15.20 10.62
CA ARG A 25 9.99 -16.45 9.86
C ARG A 25 8.69 -16.68 9.08
N THR A 26 7.60 -16.00 9.39
CA THR A 26 6.32 -16.30 8.72
C THR A 26 6.16 -15.60 7.37
N TYR A 27 6.85 -14.47 7.15
CA TYR A 27 6.90 -13.81 5.82
C TYR A 27 8.03 -14.34 4.90
N VAL A 28 9.06 -15.02 5.44
CA VAL A 28 10.30 -15.30 4.68
C VAL A 28 10.55 -16.80 4.36
N ARG A 29 9.60 -17.74 4.52
CA ARG A 29 9.90 -19.16 4.17
C ARG A 29 8.76 -19.98 3.56
N SER A 30 8.81 -20.13 2.23
CA SER A 30 8.99 -21.46 1.61
C SER A 30 9.59 -21.42 0.19
N LEU A 31 10.80 -20.83 0.04
CA LEU A 31 11.71 -21.17 -1.06
C LEU A 31 12.68 -22.25 -0.58
N ALA A 32 12.47 -23.50 -1.01
CA ALA A 32 13.48 -24.55 -0.95
C ALA A 32 14.03 -24.77 -2.37
N ALA A 33 15.24 -24.25 -2.58
CA ALA A 33 16.12 -24.42 -3.74
C ALA A 33 15.60 -23.84 -5.08
N VAL A 34 15.75 -22.53 -5.24
CA VAL A 34 15.84 -21.88 -6.56
C VAL A 34 17.28 -21.43 -6.75
N VAL A 35 17.84 -21.76 -7.91
CA VAL A 35 19.16 -21.33 -8.36
C VAL A 35 19.14 -19.80 -8.44
N THR A 36 19.90 -19.13 -7.57
CA THR A 36 20.13 -17.70 -7.65
C THR A 36 20.90 -17.40 -8.94
N ALA A 37 20.19 -17.02 -10.00
CA ALA A 37 20.81 -16.27 -11.08
C ALA A 37 20.97 -14.84 -10.55
N ALA A 38 22.11 -14.57 -9.92
CA ALA A 38 22.52 -13.21 -9.62
C ALA A 38 22.82 -12.50 -10.94
N THR A 39 21.83 -11.86 -11.56
CA THR A 39 22.07 -10.81 -12.55
C THR A 39 22.42 -9.54 -11.79
N SER A 40 23.68 -9.45 -11.35
CA SER A 40 24.27 -8.18 -10.93
C SER A 40 24.43 -7.29 -12.16
N LEU A 41 23.40 -6.54 -12.52
CA LEU A 41 23.48 -5.43 -13.48
C LEU A 41 23.94 -4.17 -12.74
N GLY A 42 25.17 -4.21 -12.24
CA GLY A 42 25.88 -3.03 -11.76
C GLY A 42 26.79 -2.49 -12.86
N ALA A 43 26.43 -1.38 -13.49
CA ALA A 43 27.39 -0.48 -14.13
C ALA A 43 26.81 0.93 -14.24
N ALA A 44 27.47 1.87 -13.57
CA ALA A 44 27.28 3.31 -13.70
C ALA A 44 27.13 3.75 -15.17
N GLY A 45 26.03 4.43 -15.47
CA GLY A 45 25.79 5.07 -16.75
C GLY A 45 24.94 6.32 -16.55
N THR A 46 25.57 7.49 -16.61
CA THR A 46 24.85 8.72 -16.99
C THR A 46 24.36 8.54 -18.42
N ALA A 47 23.08 8.26 -18.61
CA ALA A 47 22.41 8.38 -19.89
C ALA A 47 21.12 9.16 -19.65
N ALA A 48 21.05 10.35 -20.26
CA ALA A 48 19.82 11.11 -20.36
C ALA A 48 18.84 10.30 -21.21
N ALA A 49 17.66 10.03 -20.68
CA ALA A 49 16.57 9.44 -21.43
C ALA A 49 16.16 10.39 -22.56
N GLN A 50 16.17 9.90 -23.79
CA GLN A 50 15.79 10.59 -25.03
C GLN A 50 15.34 9.54 -26.05
N ASP A 51 14.15 8.95 -25.86
CA ASP A 51 13.20 8.54 -26.91
C ASP A 51 11.90 8.03 -26.26
N GLU A 52 10.77 8.01 -26.98
CA GLU A 52 9.42 7.62 -26.52
C GLU A 52 9.29 6.11 -26.13
N ASP A 53 10.40 5.38 -25.94
CA ASP A 53 10.52 3.94 -25.67
C ASP A 53 11.47 3.62 -24.46
N ASP A 54 11.71 4.56 -23.53
CA ASP A 54 12.88 4.53 -22.60
C ASP A 54 12.71 3.79 -21.26
N TYR A 55 11.89 2.74 -21.21
CA TYR A 55 11.75 1.87 -20.01
C TYR A 55 12.10 0.41 -20.28
N GLU A 56 12.55 -0.29 -19.24
CA GLU A 56 12.84 -1.73 -19.32
C GLU A 56 11.57 -2.54 -19.07
N VAL A 57 11.22 -3.43 -20.01
CA VAL A 57 10.12 -4.39 -19.84
C VAL A 57 10.63 -5.66 -19.15
N ILE A 58 9.97 -6.06 -18.06
CA ILE A 58 10.32 -7.23 -17.26
C ILE A 58 9.11 -8.16 -17.17
N GLU A 59 9.23 -9.36 -17.74
CA GLU A 59 8.22 -10.41 -17.55
C GLU A 59 8.24 -10.91 -16.09
N ALA A 60 7.08 -10.98 -15.45
CA ALA A 60 6.96 -11.61 -14.14
C ALA A 60 7.24 -13.11 -14.24
N ALA A 61 8.07 -13.66 -13.36
CA ALA A 61 8.48 -15.06 -13.38
C ALA A 61 8.69 -15.66 -11.96
N ASN A 62 7.98 -15.15 -10.94
CA ASN A 62 8.18 -15.44 -9.51
C ASN A 62 9.57 -15.01 -9.01
N GLN A 63 10.07 -13.88 -9.49
CA GLN A 63 11.35 -13.32 -9.05
C GLN A 63 11.22 -12.44 -7.81
N GLU A 64 12.32 -12.34 -7.07
CA GLU A 64 12.52 -11.34 -6.04
C GLU A 64 13.59 -10.35 -6.53
N ILE A 65 13.31 -9.06 -6.41
CA ILE A 65 14.20 -7.96 -6.75
C ILE A 65 14.52 -7.23 -5.44
N THR A 66 15.78 -6.91 -5.23
CA THR A 66 16.21 -6.16 -4.04
C THR A 66 16.81 -4.83 -4.47
N ILE A 67 16.35 -3.76 -3.84
CA ILE A 67 16.85 -2.40 -4.01
C ILE A 67 17.67 -2.07 -2.76
N GLU A 68 18.93 -1.73 -2.97
CA GLU A 68 19.90 -1.54 -1.88
C GLU A 68 20.00 -0.07 -1.42
N ASP A 69 20.81 0.12 -0.39
CA ASP A 69 21.10 1.42 0.24
C ASP A 69 21.58 2.45 -0.78
N GLY A 70 20.92 3.60 -0.84
CA GLY A 70 21.26 4.69 -1.77
C GLY A 70 20.94 4.43 -3.24
N GLU A 71 20.28 3.32 -3.58
CA GLU A 71 19.98 2.97 -4.97
C GLU A 71 18.78 3.76 -5.52
N THR A 72 18.89 4.21 -6.77
CA THR A 72 17.75 4.68 -7.56
C THR A 72 17.36 3.60 -8.56
N TRP A 73 16.11 3.14 -8.47
CA TRP A 73 15.54 2.12 -9.33
C TRP A 73 14.35 2.70 -10.10
N GLU A 74 14.49 2.78 -11.43
CA GLU A 74 13.59 3.59 -12.25
C GLU A 74 13.28 3.04 -13.65
N ASN A 75 12.18 3.54 -14.21
CA ASN A 75 11.73 3.34 -15.60
C ASN A 75 11.58 1.86 -15.96
N LYS A 76 10.63 1.18 -15.30
CA LYS A 76 10.34 -0.25 -15.47
C LYS A 76 8.87 -0.48 -15.79
N LEU A 77 8.60 -1.37 -16.73
CA LEU A 77 7.28 -1.93 -16.99
C LEU A 77 7.30 -3.43 -16.68
N PHE A 78 6.52 -3.87 -15.70
CA PHE A 78 6.34 -5.28 -15.39
C PHE A 78 5.16 -5.85 -16.18
N ASP A 79 5.40 -6.88 -16.99
CA ASP A 79 4.35 -7.68 -17.60
C ASP A 79 3.91 -8.78 -16.62
N MET A 80 2.74 -8.58 -16.02
CA MET A 80 2.09 -9.50 -15.07
C MET A 80 1.18 -10.52 -15.79
N THR A 81 0.99 -10.41 -17.11
CA THR A 81 0.10 -11.30 -17.89
C THR A 81 0.59 -12.74 -17.97
N THR A 82 1.84 -12.99 -17.55
CA THR A 82 2.42 -14.33 -17.40
C THR A 82 1.71 -15.16 -16.33
N GLY A 83 0.99 -14.52 -15.40
CA GLY A 83 0.34 -15.15 -14.25
C GLY A 83 1.32 -15.58 -13.15
N GLN A 84 2.56 -15.11 -13.21
CA GLN A 84 3.58 -15.32 -12.19
C GLN A 84 3.73 -14.06 -11.34
N ASP A 85 4.34 -14.21 -10.16
CA ASP A 85 4.50 -13.12 -9.20
C ASP A 85 5.81 -12.34 -9.40
N VAL A 86 5.91 -11.18 -8.75
CA VAL A 86 7.16 -10.46 -8.51
C VAL A 86 7.10 -9.83 -7.12
N THR A 87 8.20 -9.91 -6.39
CA THR A 87 8.36 -9.22 -5.10
C THR A 87 9.56 -8.29 -5.16
N ILE A 88 9.34 -7.02 -4.83
CA ILE A 88 10.39 -5.99 -4.77
C ILE A 88 10.61 -5.61 -3.32
N THR A 89 11.82 -5.81 -2.81
CA THR A 89 12.18 -5.56 -1.42
C THR A 89 13.22 -4.46 -1.33
N THR A 90 13.08 -3.53 -0.40
CA THR A 90 14.11 -2.51 -0.14
C THR A 90 14.94 -2.86 1.08
N LEU A 91 16.24 -2.57 1.03
CA LEU A 91 17.18 -2.76 2.14
C LEU A 91 18.07 -1.52 2.29
N GLY A 92 18.31 -1.12 3.54
CA GLY A 92 19.09 0.08 3.84
C GLY A 92 18.22 1.33 3.92
N SER A 93 18.78 2.46 3.51
CA SER A 93 18.16 3.78 3.55
C SER A 93 18.46 4.56 2.26
N ASP A 94 17.82 5.71 2.12
CA ASP A 94 18.09 6.71 1.08
C ASP A 94 17.95 6.15 -0.36
N TRP A 95 17.07 5.17 -0.55
CA TRP A 95 16.75 4.61 -1.87
C TRP A 95 15.60 5.38 -2.53
N THR A 96 15.48 5.24 -3.84
CA THR A 96 14.44 5.86 -4.67
C THR A 96 13.86 4.83 -5.62
N ILE A 97 12.54 4.68 -5.62
CA ILE A 97 11.78 3.92 -6.61
C ILE A 97 10.96 4.91 -7.41
N ARG A 98 11.07 4.89 -8.74
CA ARG A 98 10.25 5.78 -9.56
C ARG A 98 9.92 5.30 -10.95
N ASN A 99 8.80 5.78 -11.49
CA ASN A 99 8.38 5.50 -12.85
C ASN A 99 8.27 3.98 -13.10
N ILE A 100 7.41 3.32 -12.32
CA ILE A 100 7.23 1.86 -12.36
C ILE A 100 5.78 1.53 -12.69
N GLY A 101 5.57 0.84 -13.81
CA GLY A 101 4.26 0.33 -14.21
C GLY A 101 4.15 -1.18 -14.05
N PHE A 102 2.95 -1.66 -13.71
CA PHE A 102 2.59 -3.08 -13.74
C PHE A 102 1.40 -3.28 -14.68
N GLU A 103 1.64 -3.93 -15.81
CA GLU A 103 0.64 -4.25 -16.82
C GLU A 103 0.06 -5.66 -16.54
N GLY A 104 -1.24 -5.72 -16.29
CA GLY A 104 -1.99 -6.94 -16.00
C GLY A 104 -2.25 -7.19 -14.52
N GLU A 105 -3.39 -7.84 -14.25
CA GLU A 105 -3.80 -8.27 -12.92
C GLU A 105 -2.84 -9.34 -12.38
N ASN A 106 -2.40 -9.21 -11.12
CA ASN A 106 -1.63 -10.25 -10.45
C ASN A 106 -2.52 -11.48 -10.18
N THR A 107 -2.33 -12.51 -11.01
CA THR A 107 -3.07 -13.77 -10.98
C THR A 107 -2.18 -14.94 -10.49
N SER A 108 -1.11 -14.65 -9.76
CA SER A 108 -0.23 -15.70 -9.21
C SER A 108 -0.91 -16.48 -8.07
N GLY A 109 -1.78 -15.79 -7.32
CA GLY A 109 -2.35 -16.30 -6.07
C GLY A 109 -1.32 -16.52 -4.98
N ALA A 110 -0.16 -15.86 -5.03
CA ALA A 110 0.90 -16.02 -4.02
C ALA A 110 0.47 -15.52 -2.63
N GLY A 111 -0.31 -14.43 -2.57
CA GLY A 111 -0.65 -13.75 -1.31
C GLY A 111 0.58 -13.09 -0.67
N SER A 112 1.48 -12.58 -1.52
CA SER A 112 2.68 -11.84 -1.14
C SER A 112 2.38 -10.34 -1.07
N ALA A 113 3.40 -9.53 -0.80
CA ALA A 113 3.34 -8.11 -1.09
C ALA A 113 4.12 -7.86 -2.39
N THR A 114 3.58 -7.04 -3.31
CA THR A 114 4.32 -6.64 -4.52
C THR A 114 5.57 -5.87 -4.10
N PHE A 115 5.43 -4.98 -3.12
CA PHE A 115 6.53 -4.25 -2.50
C PHE A 115 6.64 -4.54 -0.99
N GLY A 116 7.81 -4.99 -0.56
CA GLY A 116 8.22 -5.08 0.84
C GLY A 116 9.19 -3.95 1.18
N ILE A 117 8.70 -2.86 1.74
CA ILE A 117 9.48 -1.63 1.89
C ILE A 117 9.94 -1.40 3.33
N SER A 118 11.14 -0.84 3.45
CA SER A 118 11.73 -0.38 4.70
C SER A 118 12.79 0.67 4.42
N ASP A 119 12.86 1.66 5.28
CA ASP A 119 14.04 2.53 5.46
C ASP A 119 14.61 2.33 6.87
N ALA A 120 15.92 2.09 6.98
CA ALA A 120 16.65 1.79 8.21
C ALA A 120 16.97 3.01 9.11
N GLY A 121 16.53 4.22 8.76
CA GLY A 121 16.72 5.45 9.55
C GLY A 121 17.08 6.73 8.76
N GLY A 122 17.12 6.65 7.44
CA GLY A 122 17.23 7.77 6.48
C GLY A 122 15.88 8.17 5.89
N SER A 123 15.90 8.62 4.63
CA SER A 123 14.70 9.11 3.92
C SER A 123 14.66 8.56 2.50
N SER A 124 13.65 7.75 2.20
CA SER A 124 13.49 7.10 0.91
C SER A 124 12.22 7.55 0.18
N THR A 125 12.16 7.34 -1.13
CA THR A 125 11.08 7.87 -1.97
C THR A 125 10.49 6.80 -2.89
N ILE A 126 9.17 6.85 -3.08
CA ILE A 126 8.41 6.11 -4.07
C ILE A 126 7.58 7.14 -4.86
N GLU A 127 7.84 7.31 -6.15
CA GLU A 127 7.12 8.28 -6.98
C GLU A 127 6.66 7.67 -8.32
N ASN A 128 5.51 8.09 -8.85
CA ASN A 128 5.03 7.71 -10.18
C ASN A 128 4.94 6.19 -10.39
N VAL A 129 4.15 5.51 -9.56
CA VAL A 129 3.97 4.05 -9.63
C VAL A 129 2.53 3.71 -9.96
N TYR A 130 2.32 2.84 -10.96
CA TYR A 130 1.00 2.33 -11.33
C TYR A 130 0.85 0.84 -11.01
N LEU A 131 -0.16 0.55 -10.20
CA LEU A 131 -0.62 -0.77 -9.77
C LEU A 131 -2.16 -0.84 -9.91
N GLY A 132 -2.73 -0.17 -10.92
CA GLY A 132 -4.18 -0.05 -11.09
C GLY A 132 -4.87 -1.32 -11.61
N ASP A 133 -4.11 -2.29 -12.13
CA ASP A 133 -4.66 -3.55 -12.63
C ASP A 133 -4.89 -4.59 -11.52
N GLY A 134 -4.39 -4.33 -10.31
CA GLY A 134 -4.73 -5.05 -9.09
C GLY A 134 -4.28 -6.50 -9.00
N SER A 135 -5.03 -7.29 -8.23
CA SER A 135 -4.75 -8.70 -7.96
C SER A 135 -6.04 -9.49 -7.79
N ASP A 136 -6.03 -10.75 -8.18
CA ASP A 136 -7.20 -11.60 -7.98
C ASP A 136 -7.40 -12.05 -6.52
N ASP A 137 -8.53 -12.73 -6.27
CA ASP A 137 -8.92 -13.17 -4.93
C ASP A 137 -8.15 -14.41 -4.41
N ARG A 138 -7.21 -14.95 -5.20
CA ARG A 138 -6.48 -16.16 -4.80
C ARG A 138 -5.44 -15.83 -3.75
N ASN A 139 -5.32 -16.75 -2.80
CA ASN A 139 -4.43 -16.58 -1.67
C ASN A 139 -3.79 -17.91 -1.27
N GLY A 140 -2.51 -18.07 -1.62
CA GLY A 140 -1.63 -19.15 -1.20
C GLY A 140 -0.91 -18.87 0.13
N SER A 141 -1.08 -17.68 0.71
CA SER A 141 -0.42 -17.28 1.94
C SER A 141 -1.00 -17.98 3.16
N SER A 142 -0.09 -18.53 3.97
CA SER A 142 -0.46 -19.18 5.24
C SER A 142 -0.97 -18.21 6.32
N THR A 143 -0.78 -16.91 6.13
CA THR A 143 -1.29 -15.88 7.05
C THR A 143 -2.77 -15.56 6.81
N GLY A 144 -3.32 -15.97 5.66
CA GLY A 144 -4.67 -15.63 5.23
C GLY A 144 -4.81 -14.22 4.65
N HIS A 145 -3.70 -13.48 4.53
CA HIS A 145 -3.62 -12.18 3.87
C HIS A 145 -3.53 -12.35 2.36
N GLY A 146 -4.36 -11.61 1.61
CA GLY A 146 -4.34 -11.61 0.14
C GLY A 146 -3.11 -10.87 -0.38
N GLN A 147 -3.04 -10.69 -1.71
CA GLN A 147 -1.98 -9.87 -2.29
C GLN A 147 -2.12 -8.43 -1.77
N THR A 148 -1.01 -7.87 -1.26
CA THR A 148 -0.90 -6.48 -0.81
C THR A 148 -0.02 -5.71 -1.79
N ALA A 149 -0.35 -4.46 -2.11
CA ALA A 149 0.52 -3.66 -2.99
C ALA A 149 1.82 -3.29 -2.25
N PHE A 150 1.73 -2.54 -1.15
CA PHE A 150 2.86 -2.18 -0.31
C PHE A 150 2.69 -2.73 1.10
N TRP A 151 3.67 -3.51 1.56
CA TRP A 151 3.82 -3.88 2.97
C TRP A 151 5.06 -3.22 3.54
N VAL A 152 4.88 -2.48 4.64
CA VAL A 152 5.99 -1.81 5.32
C VAL A 152 6.51 -2.68 6.44
N ASN A 153 7.82 -2.91 6.44
CA ASN A 153 8.48 -3.76 7.41
C ASN A 153 8.35 -3.19 8.84
N PRO A 154 8.03 -4.01 9.87
CA PRO A 154 8.02 -3.57 11.26
C PRO A 154 9.32 -2.92 11.75
N ASP A 155 10.46 -3.24 11.14
CA ASP A 155 11.77 -2.69 11.48
C ASP A 155 12.05 -1.34 10.78
N HIS A 156 11.15 -0.84 9.92
CA HIS A 156 11.26 0.48 9.31
C HIS A 156 11.31 1.58 10.39
N ALA A 157 12.40 2.33 10.40
CA ALA A 157 12.71 3.34 11.41
C ALA A 157 13.04 4.73 10.81
N GLY A 158 13.09 4.82 9.48
CA GLY A 158 13.30 6.07 8.75
C GLY A 158 12.00 6.74 8.32
N HIS A 159 12.09 7.43 7.18
CA HIS A 159 10.98 8.11 6.53
C HIS A 159 10.81 7.62 5.09
N ILE A 160 9.56 7.45 4.64
CA ILE A 160 9.23 7.16 3.24
C ILE A 160 8.20 8.19 2.76
N ASP A 161 8.56 8.93 1.72
CA ASP A 161 7.63 9.74 0.94
C ASP A 161 7.09 8.90 -0.23
N MET A 162 5.77 8.83 -0.34
CA MET A 162 5.05 8.17 -1.44
C MET A 162 4.24 9.23 -2.18
N GLN A 163 4.54 9.43 -3.46
CA GLN A 163 3.92 10.47 -4.27
C GLN A 163 3.41 9.92 -5.61
N ASN A 164 2.25 10.38 -6.08
CA ASN A 164 1.75 10.03 -7.41
C ASN A 164 1.70 8.51 -7.66
N VAL A 165 1.15 7.77 -6.68
CA VAL A 165 0.98 6.32 -6.77
C VAL A 165 -0.49 5.98 -6.98
N ASN A 166 -0.75 5.13 -7.97
CA ASN A 166 -2.08 4.63 -8.31
C ASN A 166 -2.19 3.15 -7.96
N ILE A 167 -3.06 2.78 -7.02
CA ILE A 167 -3.19 1.40 -6.54
C ILE A 167 -4.65 0.99 -6.55
N GLN A 168 -5.02 -0.05 -7.30
CA GLN A 168 -6.42 -0.45 -7.35
C GLN A 168 -6.59 -1.95 -7.30
N GLY A 169 -7.75 -2.44 -6.84
CA GLY A 169 -8.14 -3.83 -7.01
C GLY A 169 -7.29 -4.86 -6.24
N PHE A 170 -6.60 -4.47 -5.16
CA PHE A 170 -5.80 -5.42 -4.38
C PHE A 170 -6.68 -6.24 -3.41
N ALA A 171 -6.39 -7.54 -3.32
CA ALA A 171 -7.12 -8.49 -2.47
C ALA A 171 -6.89 -8.29 -0.97
N ASP A 172 -5.94 -7.42 -0.59
CA ASP A 172 -5.66 -7.04 0.79
C ASP A 172 -5.55 -5.50 0.93
N ASN A 173 -4.43 -4.93 1.38
CA ASN A 173 -4.28 -3.47 1.51
C ASN A 173 -3.63 -2.86 0.25
N ALA A 174 -3.91 -1.58 -0.01
CA ALA A 174 -3.09 -0.80 -0.93
C ALA A 174 -1.74 -0.48 -0.26
N VAL A 175 -1.77 0.21 0.88
CA VAL A 175 -0.60 0.45 1.73
C VAL A 175 -0.82 -0.10 3.13
N TYR A 176 -0.11 -1.18 3.47
CA TYR A 176 0.00 -1.70 4.83
C TYR A 176 1.22 -1.07 5.52
N GLY A 177 1.03 0.15 6.01
CA GLY A 177 2.00 0.95 6.75
C GLY A 177 1.89 0.96 8.27
N SER A 178 1.00 0.17 8.89
CA SER A 178 0.84 0.21 10.35
C SER A 178 1.85 -0.65 11.14
N ALA A 179 2.58 -1.55 10.48
CA ALA A 179 3.47 -2.49 11.16
C ALA A 179 4.62 -1.83 11.96
N PRO A 180 5.26 -0.72 11.49
CA PRO A 180 6.29 0.01 12.23
C PRO A 180 5.86 0.50 13.60
N GLY A 181 4.56 0.73 13.84
CA GLY A 181 4.04 1.15 15.14
C GLY A 181 4.31 0.17 16.28
N ASN A 182 4.64 -1.10 15.98
CA ASN A 182 5.00 -2.10 16.99
C ASN A 182 6.48 -2.06 17.39
N SER A 183 7.36 -1.46 16.58
CA SER A 183 8.81 -1.54 16.78
C SER A 183 9.57 -0.37 16.17
N GLY A 184 9.70 -0.32 14.85
CA GLY A 184 10.64 0.56 14.16
C GLY A 184 10.30 2.05 14.30
N GLY A 185 9.02 2.38 14.37
CA GLY A 185 8.56 3.77 14.54
C GLY A 185 8.92 4.68 13.37
N GLY A 186 9.16 4.13 12.17
CA GLY A 186 9.28 4.90 10.94
C GLY A 186 7.95 5.49 10.49
N THR A 187 8.03 6.48 9.62
CA THR A 187 6.90 7.28 9.15
C THR A 187 6.72 7.16 7.64
N ILE A 188 5.46 7.25 7.20
CA ILE A 188 5.11 7.24 5.79
C ILE A 188 4.24 8.46 5.51
N HIS A 189 4.61 9.25 4.50
CA HIS A 189 3.78 10.32 3.95
C HIS A 189 3.26 9.87 2.60
N ILE A 190 1.94 9.87 2.45
CA ILE A 190 1.25 9.56 1.19
C ILE A 190 0.72 10.87 0.65
N ASP A 191 1.19 11.30 -0.52
CA ASP A 191 0.82 12.56 -1.14
C ASP A 191 0.36 12.36 -2.57
N SER A 192 -0.71 13.04 -2.99
CA SER A 192 -1.16 13.01 -4.39
C SER A 192 -1.31 11.58 -4.92
N CYS A 193 -1.86 10.66 -4.13
CA CYS A 193 -2.02 9.26 -4.49
C CYS A 193 -3.50 8.91 -4.71
N PHE A 194 -3.75 7.88 -5.52
CA PHE A 194 -5.08 7.33 -5.74
C PHE A 194 -5.12 5.87 -5.32
N ALA A 195 -6.14 5.51 -4.54
CA ALA A 195 -6.39 4.11 -4.20
C ALA A 195 -7.85 3.74 -4.43
N ALA A 196 -8.12 2.63 -5.11
CA ALA A 196 -9.50 2.18 -5.33
C ALA A 196 -9.71 0.69 -5.09
N ASN A 197 -10.89 0.34 -4.58
CA ASN A 197 -11.35 -1.04 -4.43
C ASN A 197 -10.25 -2.00 -3.90
N CYS A 198 -9.64 -1.68 -2.74
CA CYS A 198 -8.67 -2.53 -2.02
C CYS A 198 -9.25 -3.13 -0.71
N HIS A 199 -9.17 -4.46 -0.53
CA HIS A 199 -10.19 -5.23 0.21
C HIS A 199 -10.18 -4.99 1.72
N VAL A 200 -9.00 -4.78 2.30
CA VAL A 200 -8.84 -4.59 3.74
C VAL A 200 -8.83 -3.11 4.11
N SER A 201 -7.97 -2.35 3.45
CA SER A 201 -7.86 -0.90 3.59
C SER A 201 -7.13 -0.33 2.38
N HIS A 202 -7.44 0.91 2.01
CA HIS A 202 -6.65 1.63 1.04
C HIS A 202 -5.35 2.10 1.70
N PHE A 203 -5.43 3.00 2.67
CA PHE A 203 -4.25 3.44 3.43
C PHE A 203 -4.35 3.03 4.89
N ARG A 204 -3.48 2.12 5.31
CA ARG A 204 -3.38 1.69 6.71
C ARG A 204 -2.07 2.16 7.29
N LEU A 205 -2.10 3.14 8.20
CA LEU A 205 -0.91 3.81 8.71
C LEU A 205 -0.84 3.73 10.23
N ALA A 206 0.37 3.85 10.77
CA ALA A 206 0.62 4.07 12.20
C ALA A 206 1.81 5.02 12.34
N THR A 207 2.19 5.26 13.60
CA THR A 207 3.32 6.09 14.02
C THR A 207 3.00 7.57 13.97
N GLU A 208 3.41 8.28 15.04
CA GLU A 208 3.36 9.74 15.11
C GLU A 208 4.06 10.37 13.91
N GLY A 209 3.34 11.26 13.21
CA GLY A 209 3.87 12.02 12.09
C GLY A 209 3.69 11.37 10.73
N SER A 210 3.07 10.19 10.62
CA SER A 210 2.59 9.66 9.34
C SER A 210 1.36 10.44 8.86
N LYS A 211 1.20 10.60 7.54
CA LYS A 211 0.11 11.40 6.97
C LYS A 211 -0.38 10.93 5.60
N VAL A 212 -1.59 11.35 5.25
CA VAL A 212 -2.16 11.27 3.90
C VAL A 212 -2.59 12.66 3.47
N THR A 213 -2.09 13.15 2.34
CA THR A 213 -2.34 14.49 1.81
C THR A 213 -2.71 14.46 0.33
N ASN A 214 -3.56 15.40 -0.11
CA ASN A 214 -3.87 15.62 -1.53
C ASN A 214 -4.32 14.36 -2.29
N SER A 215 -4.88 13.37 -1.59
CA SER A 215 -5.07 12.01 -2.08
C SER A 215 -6.54 11.64 -2.14
N ALA A 216 -6.87 10.66 -2.97
CA ALA A 216 -8.25 10.23 -3.14
C ALA A 216 -8.39 8.71 -3.01
N ILE A 217 -9.53 8.32 -2.44
CA ILE A 217 -9.94 6.94 -2.27
C ILE A 217 -11.31 6.77 -2.91
N LEU A 218 -11.47 5.71 -3.71
CA LEU A 218 -12.73 5.32 -4.32
C LEU A 218 -13.10 3.88 -3.97
N VAL A 219 -14.29 3.68 -3.42
CA VAL A 219 -14.92 2.37 -3.37
C VAL A 219 -16.28 2.46 -4.03
N ASP A 220 -16.38 1.99 -5.26
CA ASP A 220 -17.60 2.05 -6.08
C ASP A 220 -18.18 0.66 -6.40
N GLU A 221 -17.44 -0.41 -6.14
CA GLU A 221 -17.89 -1.77 -6.42
C GLU A 221 -18.92 -2.28 -5.40
N ASP A 222 -20.02 -2.84 -5.90
CA ASP A 222 -21.05 -3.49 -5.09
C ASP A 222 -20.49 -4.72 -4.36
N GLY A 223 -20.63 -4.74 -3.03
CA GLY A 223 -20.18 -5.86 -2.18
C GLY A 223 -18.72 -5.76 -1.72
N TYR A 224 -18.02 -4.70 -2.11
CA TYR A 224 -16.71 -4.35 -1.60
C TYR A 224 -16.81 -3.73 -0.21
N ALA A 225 -15.97 -4.13 0.75
CA ALA A 225 -16.04 -3.70 2.15
C ALA A 225 -14.66 -3.31 2.73
N GLY A 226 -13.82 -2.65 1.92
CA GLY A 226 -12.55 -2.09 2.37
C GLY A 226 -12.75 -0.81 3.18
N ARG A 227 -11.84 -0.52 4.12
CA ARG A 227 -11.76 0.79 4.78
C ARG A 227 -11.11 1.80 3.85
N GLY A 228 -11.47 3.07 3.98
CA GLY A 228 -10.70 4.15 3.35
C GLY A 228 -9.32 4.24 4.01
N ILE A 229 -9.24 4.98 5.12
CA ILE A 229 -8.03 5.13 5.92
C ILE A 229 -8.21 4.39 7.24
N TRP A 230 -7.26 3.49 7.56
CA TRP A 230 -7.20 2.81 8.86
C TRP A 230 -5.99 3.31 9.65
N ALA A 231 -6.23 4.24 10.56
CA ALA A 231 -5.24 4.76 11.49
C ALA A 231 -5.03 3.79 12.66
N TRP A 232 -3.81 3.29 12.81
CA TRP A 232 -3.40 2.40 13.89
C TRP A 232 -2.54 3.13 14.91
N ALA A 233 -2.59 2.63 16.14
CA ALA A 233 -1.69 3.05 17.20
C ALA A 233 -0.23 2.61 16.92
N PRO A 234 0.76 3.34 17.45
CA PRO A 234 0.65 4.54 18.27
C PRO A 234 0.73 5.83 17.44
N GLY A 235 0.42 6.94 18.10
CA GLY A 235 0.65 8.28 17.58
C GLY A 235 -0.54 8.88 16.84
N THR A 236 -0.29 10.07 16.32
CA THR A 236 -1.22 10.90 15.56
C THR A 236 -1.03 10.69 14.07
N ILE A 237 -2.13 10.46 13.35
CA ILE A 237 -2.18 10.41 11.89
C ILE A 237 -2.87 11.68 11.37
N GLU A 238 -2.24 12.34 10.40
CA GLU A 238 -2.80 13.52 9.74
C GLU A 238 -3.44 13.12 8.40
N ILE A 239 -4.64 13.63 8.13
CA ILE A 239 -5.37 13.48 6.87
C ILE A 239 -5.76 14.88 6.41
N GLU A 240 -5.29 15.30 5.23
CA GLU A 240 -5.47 16.67 4.75
C GLU A 240 -5.75 16.72 3.25
N ASP A 241 -6.66 17.58 2.80
CA ASP A 241 -7.00 17.77 1.39
C ASP A 241 -7.30 16.45 0.64
N CYS A 242 -8.09 15.58 1.28
CA CYS A 242 -8.41 14.26 0.76
C CYS A 242 -9.87 14.13 0.32
N GLN A 243 -10.13 13.20 -0.60
CA GLN A 243 -11.47 12.81 -1.03
C GLN A 243 -11.67 11.31 -0.79
N ILE A 244 -12.55 10.94 0.15
CA ILE A 244 -12.78 9.54 0.55
C ILE A 244 -14.19 9.11 0.17
N GLU A 245 -14.38 8.76 -1.10
CA GLU A 245 -15.66 8.30 -1.65
C GLU A 245 -15.84 6.80 -1.44
N MET A 246 -16.94 6.40 -0.82
CA MET A 246 -17.20 5.03 -0.40
C MET A 246 -18.60 4.56 -0.82
N ASN A 247 -18.78 3.25 -0.99
CA ASN A 247 -20.08 2.63 -1.28
C ASN A 247 -20.97 2.38 -0.04
N GLY A 248 -20.59 2.92 1.13
CA GLY A 248 -21.30 2.75 2.41
C GLY A 248 -21.19 1.37 3.09
N ASN A 249 -20.43 0.41 2.56
CA ASN A 249 -20.34 -0.96 3.13
C ASN A 249 -19.27 -1.12 4.22
N HIS A 250 -18.42 -0.12 4.44
CA HIS A 250 -17.47 -0.09 5.55
C HIS A 250 -17.28 1.36 6.07
N THR A 251 -16.06 1.80 6.34
CA THR A 251 -15.77 3.03 7.09
C THR A 251 -14.75 3.85 6.32
N ALA A 252 -15.02 5.15 6.20
CA ALA A 252 -14.10 6.06 5.52
C ALA A 252 -12.83 6.27 6.34
N ILE A 253 -12.96 6.50 7.66
CA ILE A 253 -11.84 6.63 8.60
C ILE A 253 -12.05 5.73 9.81
N ASP A 254 -11.18 4.75 10.00
CA ASP A 254 -11.19 3.82 11.13
C ASP A 254 -9.98 4.13 12.04
N ALA A 255 -10.23 4.54 13.28
CA ALA A 255 -9.22 4.96 14.23
C ALA A 255 -9.04 3.95 15.38
N GLY A 256 -7.85 3.36 15.45
CA GLY A 256 -7.45 2.42 16.49
C GLY A 256 -7.69 0.96 16.10
N ALA A 257 -6.98 0.06 16.77
CA ALA A 257 -7.12 -1.38 16.55
C ALA A 257 -6.59 -2.17 17.75
N ASN A 258 -7.05 -3.41 17.91
CA ASN A 258 -6.55 -4.36 18.91
C ASN A 258 -6.48 -3.81 20.35
N GLY A 259 -7.47 -3.00 20.73
CA GLY A 259 -7.54 -2.40 22.06
C GLY A 259 -6.52 -1.28 22.31
N GLN A 260 -5.89 -0.73 21.27
CA GLN A 260 -5.01 0.43 21.34
C GLN A 260 -5.63 1.61 20.58
N GLY A 261 -5.61 2.79 21.22
CA GLY A 261 -6.13 4.03 20.65
C GLY A 261 -5.07 4.82 19.88
N THR A 262 -5.52 5.65 18.93
CA THR A 262 -4.73 6.57 18.10
C THR A 262 -5.44 7.93 18.04
N GLU A 263 -4.70 8.99 17.72
CA GLU A 263 -5.30 10.29 17.42
C GLU A 263 -5.29 10.49 15.90
N VAL A 264 -6.37 11.05 15.35
CA VAL A 264 -6.46 11.39 13.92
C VAL A 264 -6.88 12.84 13.81
N LEU A 265 -6.15 13.61 13.01
CA LEU A 265 -6.48 14.99 12.66
C LEU A 265 -6.90 15.02 11.20
N VAL A 266 -8.09 15.55 10.93
CA VAL A 266 -8.67 15.62 9.59
C VAL A 266 -8.91 17.07 9.23
N ARG A 267 -8.34 17.55 8.13
CA ARG A 267 -8.45 18.93 7.63
C ARG A 267 -8.83 18.92 6.16
N ASP A 268 -9.67 19.88 5.76
CA ASP A 268 -10.03 20.13 4.36
C ASP A 268 -10.33 18.85 3.56
N THR A 269 -10.94 17.86 4.22
CA THR A 269 -11.13 16.50 3.67
C THR A 269 -12.61 16.17 3.65
N ASP A 270 -13.08 15.68 2.51
CA ASP A 270 -14.41 15.13 2.38
C ASP A 270 -14.38 13.61 2.50
N TYR A 271 -15.34 13.05 3.25
CA TYR A 271 -15.50 11.61 3.42
C TYR A 271 -16.96 11.19 3.30
N ASP A 272 -17.21 9.98 2.82
CA ASP A 272 -18.58 9.52 2.64
C ASP A 272 -19.35 9.41 3.98
N ASP A 273 -20.48 10.12 4.10
CA ASP A 273 -21.29 10.18 5.33
C ASP A 273 -21.85 8.81 5.74
N GLN A 274 -22.17 7.95 4.76
CA GLN A 274 -22.75 6.63 5.05
C GLN A 274 -21.72 5.67 5.62
N ALA A 275 -20.50 5.71 5.10
CA ALA A 275 -19.37 4.95 5.62
C ALA A 275 -18.90 5.52 6.97
N GLY A 276 -18.83 6.85 7.07
CA GLY A 276 -18.57 7.58 8.29
C GLY A 276 -17.19 7.33 8.92
N ILE A 277 -17.08 7.68 10.20
CA ILE A 277 -15.87 7.60 11.00
C ILE A 277 -16.11 6.70 12.21
N VAL A 278 -15.15 5.85 12.55
CA VAL A 278 -15.21 4.96 13.71
C VAL A 278 -14.00 5.17 14.61
N GLU A 279 -14.25 5.27 15.92
CA GLU A 279 -13.23 5.37 16.96
C GLU A 279 -13.22 4.12 17.84
N HIS A 280 -12.04 3.52 18.00
CA HIS A 280 -11.83 2.34 18.82
C HIS A 280 -10.88 2.61 19.99
N ALA A 281 -11.09 1.90 21.10
CA ALA A 281 -10.12 1.82 22.20
C ALA A 281 -9.64 3.17 22.76
N GLY A 282 -10.52 4.18 22.78
CA GLY A 282 -10.19 5.52 23.26
C GLY A 282 -9.45 6.39 22.24
N SER A 283 -9.46 6.01 20.97
CA SER A 283 -9.05 6.88 19.86
C SER A 283 -9.93 8.12 19.77
N SER A 284 -9.42 9.14 19.11
CA SER A 284 -10.16 10.35 18.77
C SER A 284 -9.88 10.79 17.35
N VAL A 285 -10.92 11.16 16.61
CA VAL A 285 -10.83 11.82 15.32
C VAL A 285 -11.31 13.27 15.48
N GLN A 286 -10.44 14.21 15.17
CA GLN A 286 -10.73 15.64 15.23
C GLN A 286 -10.91 16.16 13.82
N LEU A 287 -12.13 16.58 13.52
CA LEU A 287 -12.45 17.30 12.29
C LEU A 287 -12.12 18.77 12.50
N GLU A 288 -11.23 19.29 11.67
CA GLU A 288 -10.79 20.67 11.63
C GLU A 288 -11.09 21.29 10.25
N ASP A 289 -11.05 22.62 10.22
CA ASP A 289 -11.21 23.44 9.01
C ASP A 289 -12.46 23.08 8.17
N ASP A 290 -12.37 23.07 6.84
CA ASP A 290 -13.52 22.91 5.94
C ASP A 290 -13.79 21.43 5.57
N SER A 291 -13.57 20.48 6.51
CA SER A 291 -13.89 19.07 6.30
C SER A 291 -15.40 18.83 6.14
N GLY A 292 -15.81 18.04 5.15
CA GLY A 292 -17.21 17.79 4.81
C GLY A 292 -17.51 16.32 4.51
N THR A 293 -18.68 16.08 3.90
CA THR A 293 -19.19 14.71 3.68
C THR A 293 -19.78 14.47 2.28
N ASP A 294 -19.32 15.24 1.28
CA ASP A 294 -19.75 15.13 -0.12
C ASP A 294 -18.52 14.87 -1.01
N PRO A 295 -17.83 13.72 -0.82
CA PRO A 295 -16.57 13.47 -1.51
C PRO A 295 -16.79 13.26 -3.00
N GLU A 296 -15.84 13.75 -3.80
CA GLU A 296 -15.72 13.45 -5.22
C GLU A 296 -14.32 12.85 -5.47
N ALA A 297 -14.21 11.52 -5.54
CA ALA A 297 -12.91 10.90 -5.76
C ALA A 297 -12.40 11.18 -7.18
N PHE A 298 -11.14 11.57 -7.29
CA PHE A 298 -10.46 11.82 -8.56
C PHE A 298 -9.05 11.23 -8.51
N ILE A 299 -8.48 10.89 -9.67
CA ILE A 299 -7.06 10.56 -9.75
C ILE A 299 -6.28 11.90 -9.69
N PRO A 300 -5.42 12.15 -8.68
CA PRO A 300 -4.72 13.43 -8.55
C PRO A 300 -3.84 13.75 -9.75
N GLU A 301 -3.67 15.04 -10.06
CA GLU A 301 -2.77 15.50 -11.12
C GLU A 301 -1.34 14.95 -10.88
N GLY A 302 -0.67 14.50 -11.94
CA GLY A 302 0.63 13.85 -11.84
C GLY A 302 0.57 12.34 -11.54
N THR A 303 -0.59 11.80 -11.18
CA THR A 303 -0.72 10.36 -10.86
C THR A 303 -0.93 9.55 -12.13
N PRO A 304 -0.10 8.52 -12.40
CA PRO A 304 -0.21 7.74 -13.63
C PRO A 304 -1.53 6.97 -13.70
N THR A 305 -2.10 6.88 -14.91
CA THR A 305 -3.36 6.16 -15.16
C THR A 305 -3.20 4.85 -15.91
N SER A 306 -1.99 4.53 -16.34
CA SER A 306 -1.62 3.25 -16.95
C SER A 306 -0.21 2.83 -16.56
N ALA A 307 0.11 1.57 -16.80
CA ALA A 307 1.43 1.02 -16.53
C ALA A 307 2.49 1.69 -17.41
N GLU A 308 2.18 1.92 -18.68
CA GLU A 308 3.06 2.58 -19.63
C GLU A 308 3.30 4.05 -19.26
N ASP A 309 2.26 4.80 -18.88
CA ASP A 309 2.41 6.21 -18.45
C ASP A 309 3.36 6.30 -17.24
N ALA A 310 3.20 5.38 -16.28
CA ALA A 310 4.10 5.30 -15.12
C ALA A 310 5.53 4.95 -15.55
N ALA A 311 5.72 3.90 -16.35
CA ALA A 311 7.03 3.42 -16.76
C ALA A 311 7.81 4.47 -17.59
N ALA A 312 7.11 5.23 -18.43
CA ALA A 312 7.69 6.31 -19.23
C ALA A 312 8.04 7.56 -18.40
N GLY A 313 7.41 7.74 -17.23
CA GLY A 313 7.56 8.96 -16.42
C GLY A 313 6.86 10.17 -17.04
N ASP A 314 5.76 9.93 -17.76
CA ASP A 314 4.99 10.96 -18.49
C ASP A 314 3.85 11.59 -17.66
N ALA A 315 3.68 11.14 -16.41
CA ALA A 315 2.64 11.61 -15.50
C ALA A 315 2.95 12.98 -14.89
#